data_AF-A0A6P8J1B0-F1
#
_entry.id   AF-A0A6P8J1B0-F1
#
_cell.length_a   1.000
_cell.length_b   1.000
_cell.length_c   1.000
_cell.angle_alpha   90.00
_cell.angle_beta   90.00
_cell.angle_gamma   90.00
#
_symmetry.space_group_name_H-M   'P 1'
#
loop_
_entity.id
_entity.type
_entity.pdbx_description
1 polymer ?
#
loop_
_entity_poly.entity_id
_entity_poly.type
_entity_poly.pdbx_seq_one_letter_code
_entity_poly.pdbx_strand_id
1 'polypeptide(L)'
;MGHQVHWWLLFIVLLCIHEVDAVRVLLHACLNGGVEDDVQQVIVQDLDLEHLPHPKSSVCSLEIFNSNTSSIQDGLFVDFTGSLTLSLYNNNIHNISANAFLGLTALRTLNLSMNPIKEWQTSKLISHVPNLTTLDLTGTSPWLPDYGILRVKQLRTVQGVSWGQHCWNCSLIKSNTSSQLKLYTEGSTRYIKGYACRTITTTASKIVQGFANQGFLGQCVIENPKCSQSEMKEFLKAPCRDTTLSVMYLQFVLGPLAIALNLIVIITTICSKRLHNNLDMVLVCNIGVGDLFNGVYSVLIISIHTFKTFDQMLTFAHNYCASIGFFWVLGICLAVGFAFVLTIERYKCVVRTQPRHSRMSPTTLLVASAICWLWALAATILPVFGVGSYSLNTYCISVFAVKSNPLQFYYSTTVAGLSGLLYLATIPIYIKMYLFVRRSSKNMRIRADIELAKRVFSLVSTNMLFFLLPVIISLIFASVNRETSAISREVSEVLNSAFPLLCLTLNSVFNPLLYAFRSKLFRTEFVRMLSSRCSFNGSGHKTRPTSLKRYPARVAYVVRSPNNSTSLVTL
;
A
#
# COMPACT_ATOMS: atom_id res chain seq x y z
N MET A 1 -59.77 -2.85 -63.61
CA MET A 1 -60.44 -2.15 -62.49
C MET A 1 -59.44 -2.12 -61.34
N GLY A 2 -58.78 -1.02 -60.95
CA GLY A 2 -58.97 0.39 -61.27
C GLY A 2 -59.34 1.16 -59.99
N HIS A 3 -58.37 1.89 -59.44
CA HIS A 3 -58.43 2.86 -58.32
C HIS A 3 -58.57 2.25 -56.89
N GLN A 4 -57.85 2.69 -55.84
CA GLN A 4 -57.01 3.88 -55.69
C GLN A 4 -55.98 3.72 -54.56
N VAL A 5 -54.74 4.03 -54.89
CA VAL A 5 -53.60 4.30 -54.02
C VAL A 5 -53.85 5.67 -53.37
N HIS A 6 -53.93 5.79 -52.02
CA HIS A 6 -53.69 7.07 -51.32
C HIS A 6 -53.56 7.08 -49.78
N TRP A 7 -53.31 5.96 -49.08
CA TRP A 7 -53.25 5.97 -47.59
C TRP A 7 -51.86 5.76 -46.95
N TRP A 8 -50.81 5.55 -47.73
CA TRP A 8 -49.46 5.30 -47.18
C TRP A 8 -48.55 6.54 -47.07
N LEU A 9 -48.90 7.65 -47.72
CA LEU A 9 -48.19 8.93 -47.58
C LEU A 9 -48.62 9.75 -46.35
N LEU A 10 -49.75 9.40 -45.72
CA LEU A 10 -50.25 10.05 -44.49
C LEU A 10 -49.66 9.45 -43.20
N PHE A 11 -49.06 8.27 -43.26
CA PHE A 11 -48.48 7.60 -42.09
C PHE A 11 -47.02 8.01 -41.83
N ILE A 12 -46.31 8.51 -42.84
CA ILE A 12 -44.92 9.00 -42.69
C ILE A 12 -44.87 10.45 -42.19
N VAL A 13 -45.95 11.22 -42.35
CA VAL A 13 -46.05 12.60 -41.82
C VAL A 13 -46.39 12.62 -40.33
N LEU A 14 -46.92 11.53 -39.76
CA LEU A 14 -47.38 11.45 -38.37
C LEU A 14 -46.35 10.93 -37.36
N LEU A 15 -45.14 10.55 -37.80
CA LEU A 15 -44.06 10.09 -36.91
C LEU A 15 -42.94 11.14 -36.67
N CYS A 16 -43.12 12.37 -37.13
CA CYS A 16 -42.19 13.50 -36.85
C CYS A 16 -42.66 14.44 -35.73
N ILE A 17 -43.68 14.08 -34.93
CA ILE A 17 -44.20 14.95 -33.86
C ILE A 17 -44.26 14.19 -32.53
N HIS A 18 -43.12 13.68 -32.07
CA HIS A 18 -43.04 13.13 -30.71
C HIS A 18 -41.72 13.41 -29.98
N GLU A 19 -41.16 14.60 -30.19
CA GLU A 19 -40.13 15.19 -29.30
C GLU A 19 -40.34 16.71 -29.10
N VAL A 20 -41.51 17.11 -28.61
CA VAL A 20 -41.72 18.50 -28.15
C VAL A 20 -42.54 18.52 -26.86
N ASP A 21 -42.05 17.86 -25.81
CA ASP A 21 -42.58 18.02 -24.45
C ASP A 21 -41.69 18.90 -23.55
N ALA A 22 -40.61 19.49 -24.09
CA ALA A 22 -39.81 20.49 -23.37
C ALA A 22 -40.35 21.93 -23.51
N VAL A 23 -41.31 22.17 -24.42
CA VAL A 23 -41.81 23.54 -24.74
C VAL A 23 -43.13 23.86 -24.04
N ARG A 24 -43.92 22.85 -23.62
CA ARG A 24 -45.21 23.09 -22.93
C ARG A 24 -45.10 23.69 -21.52
N VAL A 25 -43.93 23.64 -20.90
CA VAL A 25 -43.72 24.21 -19.55
C VAL A 25 -43.43 25.73 -19.60
N LEU A 26 -43.08 26.29 -20.77
CA LEU A 26 -42.90 27.73 -20.95
C LEU A 26 -44.19 28.46 -21.35
N LEU A 27 -45.14 27.78 -22.02
CA LEU A 27 -46.37 28.43 -22.50
C LEU A 27 -47.42 28.68 -21.40
N HIS A 28 -47.39 27.95 -20.28
CA HIS A 28 -48.45 28.05 -19.27
C HIS A 28 -48.29 29.23 -18.29
N ALA A 29 -47.15 29.91 -18.27
CA ALA A 29 -46.92 31.05 -17.37
C ALA A 29 -47.37 32.40 -17.96
N CYS A 30 -47.58 32.51 -19.28
CA CYS A 30 -47.97 33.76 -19.93
C CYS A 30 -49.47 33.87 -20.27
N LEU A 31 -50.27 32.80 -20.12
CA LEU A 31 -51.65 32.73 -20.64
C LEU A 31 -52.76 33.03 -19.62
N ASN A 32 -52.45 33.61 -18.45
CA ASN A 32 -53.48 34.09 -17.51
C ASN A 32 -53.41 35.62 -17.36
N GLY A 33 -53.81 36.32 -18.42
CA GLY A 33 -54.05 37.76 -18.45
C GLY A 33 -54.80 38.09 -19.74
N GLY A 34 -56.03 38.56 -19.62
CA GLY A 34 -56.96 38.69 -20.73
C GLY A 34 -56.51 39.65 -21.84
N VAL A 35 -56.87 39.24 -23.07
CA VAL A 35 -57.20 40.02 -24.26
C VAL A 35 -56.82 41.51 -24.23
N GLU A 36 -55.69 41.85 -24.86
CA GLU A 36 -55.49 42.95 -25.83
C GLU A 36 -54.02 42.97 -26.32
N ASP A 37 -53.79 43.43 -27.54
CA ASP A 37 -52.58 43.25 -28.37
C ASP A 37 -51.26 43.78 -27.76
N ASP A 38 -50.55 42.96 -26.98
CA ASP A 38 -49.21 43.30 -26.45
C ASP A 38 -48.14 42.30 -26.93
N VAL A 39 -47.15 42.81 -27.66
CA VAL A 39 -46.05 42.08 -28.31
C VAL A 39 -45.22 41.28 -27.28
N GLN A 40 -45.15 39.96 -27.47
CA GLN A 40 -44.51 39.00 -26.53
C GLN A 40 -43.01 38.74 -26.79
N GLN A 41 -42.44 39.21 -27.90
CA GLN A 41 -41.02 39.07 -28.24
C GLN A 41 -40.54 40.31 -28.98
N VAL A 42 -39.42 40.90 -28.54
CA VAL A 42 -38.81 42.08 -29.15
C VAL A 42 -37.43 41.70 -29.66
N ILE A 43 -37.24 41.81 -30.98
CA ILE A 43 -35.96 41.56 -31.66
C ILE A 43 -35.45 42.88 -32.18
N VAL A 44 -34.22 43.21 -31.85
CA VAL A 44 -33.55 44.45 -32.18
C VAL A 44 -32.23 44.13 -32.86
N GLN A 45 -32.01 44.71 -34.02
CA GLN A 45 -30.78 44.59 -34.78
C GLN A 45 -30.19 45.99 -35.02
N ASP A 46 -28.86 46.11 -34.89
CA ASP A 46 -28.11 47.33 -35.20
C ASP A 46 -28.55 48.59 -34.40
N LEU A 47 -28.99 48.41 -33.14
CA LEU A 47 -29.42 49.51 -32.27
C LEU A 47 -28.40 49.79 -31.16
N ASP A 48 -28.10 51.06 -30.93
CA ASP A 48 -27.29 51.46 -29.78
C ASP A 48 -28.07 51.23 -28.47
N LEU A 49 -27.44 50.61 -27.46
CA LEU A 49 -28.11 50.23 -26.21
C LEU A 49 -28.70 51.44 -25.45
N GLU A 50 -28.27 52.66 -25.77
CA GLU A 50 -28.82 53.89 -25.18
C GLU A 50 -30.27 54.20 -25.60
N HIS A 51 -30.78 53.57 -26.68
CA HIS A 51 -32.10 53.85 -27.24
C HIS A 51 -33.05 52.65 -27.16
N LEU A 52 -33.05 51.91 -26.05
CA LEU A 52 -33.99 50.82 -25.85
C LEU A 52 -35.45 51.32 -25.92
N PRO A 53 -36.35 50.55 -26.56
CA PRO A 53 -37.76 50.93 -26.63
C PRO A 53 -38.36 51.06 -25.22
N HIS A 54 -39.18 52.09 -25.01
CA HIS A 54 -39.82 52.36 -23.72
C HIS A 54 -40.58 51.11 -23.21
N PRO A 55 -40.46 50.79 -21.92
CA PRO A 55 -40.82 49.49 -21.38
C PRO A 55 -42.34 49.35 -21.26
N LYS A 56 -42.88 48.20 -21.69
CA LYS A 56 -44.10 47.64 -21.10
C LYS A 56 -43.68 46.41 -20.31
N SER A 57 -44.18 46.27 -19.09
CA SER A 57 -44.04 45.08 -18.24
C SER A 57 -44.51 43.76 -18.91
N SER A 58 -45.02 43.82 -20.14
CA SER A 58 -45.45 42.70 -20.98
C SER A 58 -44.34 42.07 -21.85
N VAL A 59 -43.14 42.66 -21.96
CA VAL A 59 -42.06 42.07 -22.79
C VAL A 59 -41.49 40.81 -22.12
N CYS A 60 -41.73 39.65 -22.76
CA CYS A 60 -41.29 38.34 -22.24
C CYS A 60 -39.92 37.89 -22.77
N SER A 61 -39.52 38.32 -23.97
CA SER A 61 -38.23 37.97 -24.59
C SER A 61 -37.64 39.18 -25.32
N LEU A 62 -36.39 39.52 -25.02
CA LEU A 62 -35.63 40.62 -25.63
C LEU A 62 -34.34 40.07 -26.26
N GLU A 63 -34.19 40.29 -27.57
CA GLU A 63 -33.00 39.86 -28.34
C GLU A 63 -32.37 41.07 -29.02
N ILE A 64 -31.09 41.32 -28.76
CA ILE A 64 -30.30 42.41 -29.33
C ILE A 64 -29.00 41.83 -29.87
N PHE A 65 -28.73 41.99 -31.16
CA PHE A 65 -27.54 41.43 -31.81
C PHE A 65 -26.96 42.34 -32.89
N ASN A 66 -25.72 42.07 -33.27
CA ASN A 66 -24.97 42.80 -34.30
C ASN A 66 -24.85 44.32 -34.03
N SER A 67 -25.00 44.73 -32.78
CA SER A 67 -24.91 46.12 -32.35
C SER A 67 -23.45 46.45 -31.99
N ASN A 68 -23.04 47.71 -32.23
CA ASN A 68 -21.66 48.14 -31.99
C ASN A 68 -21.33 48.39 -30.50
N THR A 69 -22.13 47.82 -29.60
CA THR A 69 -22.07 48.13 -28.17
C THR A 69 -20.88 47.47 -27.50
N SER A 70 -20.07 48.29 -26.84
CA SER A 70 -18.84 47.90 -26.15
C SER A 70 -19.04 47.53 -24.68
N SER A 71 -20.06 48.08 -24.02
CA SER A 71 -20.27 47.93 -22.58
C SER A 71 -21.75 47.92 -22.18
N ILE A 72 -22.07 47.18 -21.10
CA ILE A 72 -23.39 47.20 -20.47
C ILE A 72 -23.32 48.04 -19.18
N GLN A 73 -24.03 49.17 -19.18
CA GLN A 73 -24.08 50.12 -18.07
C GLN A 73 -25.01 49.66 -16.94
N ASP A 74 -24.86 50.26 -15.76
CA ASP A 74 -25.71 49.98 -14.60
C ASP A 74 -27.19 50.26 -14.89
N GLY A 75 -28.06 49.32 -14.50
CA GLY A 75 -29.51 49.52 -14.55
C GLY A 75 -30.12 49.62 -15.96
N LEU A 76 -29.37 49.32 -17.02
CA LEU A 76 -29.85 49.43 -18.40
C LEU A 76 -31.18 48.68 -18.64
N PHE A 77 -31.37 47.54 -17.97
CA PHE A 77 -32.54 46.69 -18.11
C PHE A 77 -33.51 46.78 -16.92
N VAL A 78 -33.42 47.83 -16.08
CA VAL A 78 -34.15 47.91 -14.81
C VAL A 78 -35.67 47.85 -14.97
N ASP A 79 -36.19 48.39 -16.08
CA ASP A 79 -37.62 48.44 -16.34
C ASP A 79 -38.17 47.16 -17.03
N PHE A 80 -37.30 46.21 -17.39
CA PHE A 80 -37.68 44.95 -18.04
C PHE A 80 -37.93 43.82 -17.03
N THR A 81 -38.62 44.14 -15.92
CA THR A 81 -38.80 43.23 -14.78
C THR A 81 -39.53 41.93 -15.11
N GLY A 82 -40.35 41.93 -16.18
CA GLY A 82 -41.12 40.77 -16.67
C GLY A 82 -40.39 39.88 -17.68
N SER A 83 -39.18 40.26 -18.13
CA SER A 83 -38.47 39.51 -19.17
C SER A 83 -37.97 38.15 -18.67
N LEU A 84 -38.30 37.10 -19.41
CA LEU A 84 -37.85 35.72 -19.16
C LEU A 84 -36.55 35.39 -19.91
N THR A 85 -36.34 35.99 -21.08
CA THR A 85 -35.17 35.74 -21.93
C THR A 85 -34.53 37.06 -22.36
N LEU A 86 -33.23 37.19 -22.12
CA LEU A 86 -32.41 38.29 -22.60
C LEU A 86 -31.25 37.71 -23.41
N SER A 87 -31.21 38.03 -24.70
CA SER A 87 -30.13 37.65 -25.60
C SER A 87 -29.40 38.89 -26.08
N LEU A 88 -28.10 38.94 -25.82
CA LEU A 88 -27.16 39.96 -26.27
C LEU A 88 -26.08 39.33 -27.16
N TYR A 89 -26.45 38.28 -27.90
CA TYR A 89 -25.51 37.47 -28.68
C TYR A 89 -24.84 38.27 -29.81
N ASN A 90 -23.59 37.91 -30.12
CA ASN A 90 -22.85 38.47 -31.26
C ASN A 90 -22.85 40.01 -31.31
N ASN A 91 -22.48 40.63 -30.19
CA ASN A 91 -22.19 42.06 -30.10
C ASN A 91 -20.69 42.25 -29.79
N ASN A 92 -20.25 43.51 -29.63
CA ASN A 92 -18.85 43.83 -29.30
C ASN A 92 -18.62 44.06 -27.79
N ILE A 93 -19.41 43.40 -26.93
CA ILE A 93 -19.42 43.65 -25.49
C ILE A 93 -18.16 43.07 -24.86
N HIS A 94 -17.36 43.93 -24.22
CA HIS A 94 -16.18 43.51 -23.47
C HIS A 94 -16.24 43.87 -21.98
N ASN A 95 -17.05 44.87 -21.60
CA ASN A 95 -17.23 45.31 -20.22
C ASN A 95 -18.69 45.18 -19.77
N ILE A 96 -18.92 44.56 -18.60
CA ILE A 96 -20.24 44.43 -17.99
C ILE A 96 -20.18 45.03 -16.59
N SER A 97 -20.99 46.05 -16.32
CA SER A 97 -21.05 46.67 -15.00
C SER A 97 -21.65 45.76 -13.93
N ALA A 98 -21.31 45.98 -12.67
CA ALA A 98 -21.73 45.13 -11.55
C ALA A 98 -23.27 45.12 -11.33
N ASN A 99 -23.98 46.18 -11.72
CA ASN A 99 -25.44 46.28 -11.64
C ASN A 99 -26.11 46.29 -13.02
N ALA A 100 -25.43 45.78 -14.05
CA ALA A 100 -25.94 45.74 -15.43
C ALA A 100 -27.31 45.07 -15.56
N PHE A 101 -27.58 44.05 -14.75
CA PHE A 101 -28.80 43.22 -14.81
C PHE A 101 -29.75 43.47 -13.63
N LEU A 102 -29.60 44.60 -12.92
CA LEU A 102 -30.48 44.98 -11.82
C LEU A 102 -31.94 45.04 -12.29
N GLY A 103 -32.88 44.49 -11.51
CA GLY A 103 -34.32 44.51 -11.81
C GLY A 103 -34.85 43.30 -12.57
N LEU A 104 -33.99 42.48 -13.18
CA LEU A 104 -34.36 41.31 -14.00
C LEU A 104 -34.77 40.07 -13.18
N THR A 105 -35.73 40.24 -12.27
CA THR A 105 -36.14 39.21 -11.31
C THR A 105 -36.85 38.00 -11.92
N ALA A 106 -37.50 38.16 -13.08
CA ALA A 106 -38.17 37.08 -13.80
C ALA A 106 -37.25 36.29 -14.74
N LEU A 107 -36.03 36.77 -14.99
CA LEU A 107 -35.13 36.25 -16.02
C LEU A 107 -34.75 34.79 -15.78
N ARG A 108 -34.89 33.97 -16.83
CA ARG A 108 -34.56 32.54 -16.85
C ARG A 108 -33.39 32.22 -17.77
N THR A 109 -33.25 32.94 -18.88
CA THR A 109 -32.19 32.71 -19.86
C THR A 109 -31.45 34.01 -20.15
N LEU A 110 -30.14 34.00 -19.94
CA LEU A 110 -29.24 35.09 -20.31
C LEU A 110 -28.21 34.56 -21.32
N ASN A 111 -28.26 35.07 -22.54
CA ASN A 111 -27.32 34.73 -23.60
C ASN A 111 -26.38 35.91 -23.86
N LEU A 112 -25.10 35.72 -23.61
CA LEU A 112 -24.00 36.66 -23.84
C LEU A 112 -22.96 36.08 -24.82
N SER A 113 -23.30 35.00 -25.52
CA SER A 113 -22.40 34.28 -26.43
C SER A 113 -21.85 35.19 -27.55
N MET A 114 -20.69 34.81 -28.08
CA MET A 114 -20.02 35.50 -29.18
C MET A 114 -19.72 36.98 -28.89
N ASN A 115 -19.40 37.31 -27.63
CA ASN A 115 -18.93 38.65 -27.22
C ASN A 115 -17.50 38.57 -26.66
N PRO A 116 -16.62 39.56 -26.91
CA PRO A 116 -15.24 39.58 -26.40
C PRO A 116 -15.12 39.92 -24.90
N ILE A 117 -15.99 39.36 -24.05
CA ILE A 117 -16.01 39.57 -22.59
C ILE A 117 -14.71 39.01 -22.00
N LYS A 118 -13.92 39.87 -21.33
CA LYS A 118 -12.64 39.47 -20.71
C LYS A 118 -12.77 39.20 -19.21
N GLU A 119 -13.45 40.07 -18.49
CA GLU A 119 -13.67 39.95 -17.05
C GLU A 119 -15.11 40.38 -16.71
N TRP A 120 -15.76 39.59 -15.84
CA TRP A 120 -17.08 39.89 -15.34
C TRP A 120 -17.20 39.46 -13.88
N GLN A 121 -17.44 40.41 -12.99
CA GLN A 121 -17.64 40.14 -11.57
C GLN A 121 -19.09 39.73 -11.30
N THR A 122 -19.29 38.45 -10.99
CA THR A 122 -20.64 37.86 -10.88
C THR A 122 -21.19 37.82 -9.45
N SER A 123 -20.43 38.29 -8.46
CA SER A 123 -20.80 38.27 -7.04
C SER A 123 -22.17 38.85 -6.68
N LYS A 124 -22.63 39.91 -7.37
CA LYS A 124 -23.93 40.57 -7.13
C LYS A 124 -25.08 40.04 -7.99
N LEU A 125 -24.82 39.14 -8.94
CA LEU A 125 -25.87 38.62 -9.83
C LEU A 125 -26.93 37.82 -9.12
N ILE A 126 -26.57 37.17 -8.00
CA ILE A 126 -27.52 36.35 -7.23
C ILE A 126 -28.74 37.17 -6.79
N SER A 127 -28.54 38.45 -6.43
CA SER A 127 -29.63 39.37 -6.06
C SER A 127 -30.38 39.95 -7.26
N HIS A 128 -29.73 40.03 -8.42
CA HIS A 128 -30.31 40.66 -9.62
C HIS A 128 -31.16 39.67 -10.43
N VAL A 129 -30.72 38.42 -10.54
CA VAL A 129 -31.34 37.38 -11.39
C VAL A 129 -31.60 36.07 -10.60
N PRO A 130 -32.44 36.11 -9.54
CA PRO A 130 -32.65 34.96 -8.64
C PRO A 130 -33.26 33.73 -9.31
N ASN A 131 -33.95 33.91 -10.44
CA ASN A 131 -34.65 32.87 -11.19
C ASN A 131 -33.91 32.36 -12.42
N LEU A 132 -32.65 32.78 -12.62
CA LEU A 132 -31.86 32.39 -13.77
C LEU A 132 -31.66 30.87 -13.82
N THR A 133 -31.98 30.27 -14.96
CA THR A 133 -31.83 28.83 -15.24
C THR A 133 -30.67 28.53 -16.19
N THR A 134 -30.41 29.40 -17.16
CA THR A 134 -29.42 29.19 -18.20
C THR A 134 -28.60 30.46 -18.41
N LEU A 135 -27.28 30.32 -18.37
CA LEU A 135 -26.32 31.35 -18.73
C LEU A 135 -25.44 30.84 -19.87
N ASP A 136 -25.41 31.55 -21.00
CA ASP A 136 -24.58 31.18 -22.14
C ASP A 136 -23.50 32.24 -22.39
N LEU A 137 -22.24 31.81 -22.29
CA LEU A 137 -21.03 32.58 -22.57
C LEU A 137 -20.17 31.87 -23.63
N THR A 138 -20.79 31.06 -24.49
CA THR A 138 -20.09 30.34 -25.56
C THR A 138 -19.41 31.32 -26.50
N GLY A 139 -18.15 31.05 -26.87
CA GLY A 139 -17.42 31.90 -27.81
C GLY A 139 -16.95 33.24 -27.25
N THR A 140 -16.98 33.45 -25.92
CA THR A 140 -16.31 34.59 -25.28
C THR A 140 -14.81 34.33 -25.09
N SER A 141 -14.06 35.32 -24.56
CA SER A 141 -12.70 35.05 -24.08
C SER A 141 -12.73 34.01 -22.95
N PRO A 142 -11.63 33.28 -22.66
CA PRO A 142 -11.60 32.27 -21.61
C PRO A 142 -12.09 32.84 -20.28
N TRP A 143 -13.22 32.32 -19.80
CA TRP A 143 -13.89 32.83 -18.61
C TRP A 143 -14.13 31.71 -17.60
N LEU A 144 -13.75 31.99 -16.35
CA LEU A 144 -13.98 31.12 -15.20
C LEU A 144 -14.95 31.82 -14.25
N PRO A 145 -16.16 31.28 -14.01
CA PRO A 145 -17.12 31.88 -13.09
C PRO A 145 -16.55 31.96 -11.67
N ASP A 146 -16.86 33.04 -10.96
CA ASP A 146 -16.80 33.00 -9.50
C ASP A 146 -17.87 32.03 -8.96
N TYR A 147 -17.68 31.51 -7.74
CA TYR A 147 -18.65 30.60 -7.14
C TYR A 147 -19.98 31.29 -6.77
N GLY A 148 -20.10 32.62 -6.95
CA GLY A 148 -21.31 33.38 -6.68
C GLY A 148 -22.43 33.01 -7.64
N ILE A 149 -22.18 33.07 -8.95
CA ILE A 149 -23.21 32.72 -9.95
C ILE A 149 -23.70 31.28 -9.79
N LEU A 150 -22.81 30.35 -9.43
CA LEU A 150 -23.15 28.94 -9.21
C LEU A 150 -24.04 28.69 -7.99
N ARG A 151 -24.23 29.69 -7.10
CA ARG A 151 -25.14 29.60 -5.94
C ARG A 151 -26.58 29.98 -6.28
N VAL A 152 -26.85 30.51 -7.48
CA VAL A 152 -28.23 30.79 -7.91
C VAL A 152 -29.02 29.49 -7.91
N LYS A 153 -30.09 29.43 -7.09
CA LYS A 153 -30.79 28.18 -6.79
C LYS A 153 -31.40 27.52 -8.03
N GLN A 154 -31.95 28.34 -8.92
CA GLN A 154 -32.62 27.89 -10.14
C GLN A 154 -31.65 27.59 -11.30
N LEU A 155 -30.38 27.96 -11.18
CA LEU A 155 -29.41 27.80 -12.25
C LEU A 155 -29.19 26.32 -12.53
N ARG A 156 -29.33 25.93 -13.80
CA ARG A 156 -29.19 24.56 -14.29
C ARG A 156 -28.00 24.40 -15.22
N THR A 157 -27.74 25.40 -16.06
CA THR A 157 -26.72 25.29 -17.10
C THR A 157 -25.92 26.59 -17.22
N VAL A 158 -24.58 26.46 -17.24
CA VAL A 158 -23.65 27.54 -17.60
C VAL A 158 -22.78 27.06 -18.75
N GLN A 159 -22.86 27.71 -19.90
CA GLN A 159 -22.09 27.36 -21.11
C GLN A 159 -20.94 28.34 -21.30
N GLY A 160 -19.87 27.93 -22.02
CA GLY A 160 -18.71 28.78 -22.29
C GLY A 160 -17.60 28.78 -21.24
N VAL A 161 -17.68 27.95 -20.20
CA VAL A 161 -16.73 27.99 -19.08
C VAL A 161 -15.37 27.41 -19.49
N SER A 162 -14.29 28.13 -19.21
CA SER A 162 -12.93 27.76 -19.62
C SER A 162 -11.93 28.01 -18.49
N TRP A 163 -11.16 26.99 -18.10
CA TRP A 163 -10.20 27.09 -16.97
C TRP A 163 -8.87 26.35 -17.19
N GLY A 164 -8.64 25.80 -18.37
CA GLY A 164 -7.39 25.13 -18.68
C GLY A 164 -7.18 24.99 -20.18
N GLN A 165 -5.94 24.70 -20.58
CA GLN A 165 -5.56 24.55 -22.00
C GLN A 165 -6.39 23.47 -22.72
N HIS A 166 -6.82 22.44 -22.00
CA HIS A 166 -7.62 21.33 -22.54
C HIS A 166 -9.09 21.39 -22.12
N CYS A 167 -9.47 22.32 -21.25
CA CYS A 167 -10.82 22.49 -20.71
C CYS A 167 -11.33 23.88 -21.10
N TRP A 168 -11.76 24.01 -22.36
CA TRP A 168 -12.29 25.23 -22.97
C TRP A 168 -13.73 25.00 -23.44
N ASN A 169 -14.52 26.08 -23.45
CA ASN A 169 -15.93 26.09 -23.86
C ASN A 169 -16.76 24.94 -23.24
N CYS A 170 -16.60 24.76 -21.93
CA CYS A 170 -17.25 23.69 -21.19
C CYS A 170 -18.65 24.10 -20.72
N SER A 171 -19.59 23.16 -20.83
CA SER A 171 -20.91 23.28 -20.21
C SER A 171 -20.89 22.71 -18.80
N LEU A 172 -21.16 23.56 -17.81
CA LEU A 172 -21.46 23.15 -16.44
C LEU A 172 -22.95 22.87 -16.32
N ILE A 173 -23.31 21.62 -16.03
CA ILE A 173 -24.69 21.16 -15.93
C ILE A 173 -24.96 20.72 -14.50
N LYS A 174 -26.07 21.19 -13.92
CA LYS A 174 -26.52 20.76 -12.60
C LYS A 174 -26.94 19.30 -12.67
N SER A 175 -26.27 18.47 -11.87
CA SER A 175 -26.49 17.03 -11.90
C SER A 175 -27.48 16.60 -10.82
N ASN A 176 -28.42 15.75 -11.21
CA ASN A 176 -29.31 15.03 -10.28
C ASN A 176 -28.67 13.71 -9.81
N THR A 177 -27.54 13.30 -10.41
CA THR A 177 -26.89 12.02 -10.16
C THR A 177 -25.95 12.12 -8.97
N SER A 178 -26.35 11.56 -7.82
CA SER A 178 -25.54 11.60 -6.59
C SER A 178 -24.19 10.90 -6.71
N SER A 179 -24.07 9.88 -7.57
CA SER A 179 -22.84 9.07 -7.72
C SER A 179 -21.69 9.81 -8.40
N GLN A 180 -21.96 10.50 -9.52
CA GLN A 180 -20.95 11.29 -10.24
C GLN A 180 -20.56 12.53 -9.45
N LEU A 181 -21.53 13.17 -8.79
CA LEU A 181 -21.25 14.30 -7.92
C LEU A 181 -20.32 13.88 -6.78
N LYS A 182 -20.64 12.76 -6.11
CA LYS A 182 -19.80 12.17 -5.06
C LYS A 182 -18.39 11.82 -5.54
N LEU A 183 -18.26 11.29 -6.76
CA LEU A 183 -16.95 11.03 -7.36
C LEU A 183 -16.12 12.31 -7.51
N TYR A 184 -16.73 13.44 -7.89
CA TYR A 184 -16.00 14.69 -8.12
C TYR A 184 -15.79 15.49 -6.82
N THR A 185 -16.65 15.35 -5.81
CA THR A 185 -16.49 16.00 -4.50
C THR A 185 -15.57 15.23 -3.55
N GLU A 186 -15.82 13.93 -3.37
CA GLU A 186 -15.11 13.09 -2.39
C GLU A 186 -14.02 12.21 -3.03
N GLY A 187 -14.11 12.00 -4.35
CA GLY A 187 -13.30 11.00 -5.04
C GLY A 187 -13.91 9.60 -4.98
N SER A 188 -13.22 8.64 -5.58
CA SER A 188 -13.56 7.22 -5.49
C SER A 188 -12.33 6.41 -5.16
N THR A 189 -12.50 5.38 -4.33
CA THR A 189 -11.42 4.49 -3.95
C THR A 189 -11.80 3.07 -4.33
N ARG A 190 -11.01 2.46 -5.23
CA ARG A 190 -11.19 1.09 -5.68
C ARG A 190 -10.00 0.23 -5.28
N TYR A 191 -10.27 -0.99 -4.82
CA TYR A 191 -9.20 -1.93 -4.49
C TYR A 191 -8.67 -2.65 -5.71
N ILE A 192 -7.35 -2.88 -5.72
CA ILE A 192 -6.69 -3.58 -6.81
C ILE A 192 -6.89 -5.09 -6.64
N LYS A 193 -7.47 -5.74 -7.65
CA LYS A 193 -7.60 -7.21 -7.68
C LYS A 193 -6.23 -7.88 -7.51
N GLY A 194 -6.12 -8.82 -6.58
CA GLY A 194 -4.88 -9.53 -6.26
C GLY A 194 -4.05 -8.93 -5.12
N TYR A 195 -4.41 -7.77 -4.60
CA TYR A 195 -3.79 -7.17 -3.40
C TYR A 195 -4.87 -6.89 -2.34
N ALA A 196 -4.66 -7.35 -1.10
CA ALA A 196 -5.65 -7.17 -0.03
C ALA A 196 -5.81 -5.69 0.36
N CYS A 197 -4.69 -4.97 0.44
CA CYS A 197 -4.62 -3.62 1.00
C CYS A 197 -3.92 -2.59 0.08
N ARG A 198 -4.22 -2.64 -1.22
CA ARG A 198 -3.84 -1.58 -2.17
C ARG A 198 -5.08 -1.01 -2.86
N THR A 199 -5.16 0.31 -2.90
CA THR A 199 -6.28 1.03 -3.50
C THR A 199 -5.81 2.10 -4.46
N ILE A 200 -6.55 2.27 -5.55
CA ILE A 200 -6.45 3.42 -6.44
C ILE A 200 -7.52 4.41 -5.99
N THR A 201 -7.09 5.59 -5.57
CA THR A 201 -7.98 6.70 -5.23
C THR A 201 -7.95 7.71 -6.38
N THR A 202 -9.10 7.94 -6.98
CA THR A 202 -9.29 8.95 -8.02
C THR A 202 -9.86 10.21 -7.36
N THR A 203 -9.22 11.35 -7.57
CA THR A 203 -9.67 12.65 -7.06
C THR A 203 -9.67 13.70 -8.17
N ALA A 204 -10.73 14.52 -8.21
CA ALA A 204 -10.81 15.67 -9.11
C ALA A 204 -9.92 16.84 -8.62
N SER A 205 -9.62 17.78 -9.50
CA SER A 205 -8.91 19.03 -9.16
C SER A 205 -9.76 19.92 -8.24
N LYS A 206 -9.13 20.93 -7.64
CA LYS A 206 -9.84 21.91 -6.80
C LYS A 206 -10.94 22.68 -7.55
N ILE A 207 -10.74 22.94 -8.85
CA ILE A 207 -11.69 23.67 -9.68
C ILE A 207 -12.93 22.80 -9.92
N VAL A 208 -12.73 21.56 -10.35
CA VAL A 208 -13.83 20.60 -10.57
C VAL A 208 -14.55 20.25 -9.27
N GLN A 209 -13.81 20.09 -8.15
CA GLN A 209 -14.41 19.95 -6.82
C GLN A 209 -15.26 21.16 -6.45
N GLY A 210 -14.80 22.38 -6.76
CA GLY A 210 -15.53 23.61 -6.53
C GLY A 210 -16.89 23.62 -7.24
N PHE A 211 -16.92 23.24 -8.51
CA PHE A 211 -18.17 23.11 -9.28
C PHE A 211 -19.08 22.01 -8.72
N ALA A 212 -18.51 20.83 -8.42
CA ALA A 212 -19.25 19.69 -7.90
C ALA A 212 -19.85 19.98 -6.51
N ASN A 213 -19.16 20.75 -5.66
CA ASN A 213 -19.68 21.19 -4.37
C ASN A 213 -20.88 22.13 -4.50
N GLN A 214 -21.05 22.81 -5.65
CA GLN A 214 -22.24 23.58 -5.99
C GLN A 214 -23.29 22.77 -6.76
N GLY A 215 -23.08 21.46 -6.98
CA GLY A 215 -24.00 20.58 -7.70
C GLY A 215 -23.79 20.52 -9.22
N PHE A 216 -22.73 21.13 -9.75
CA PHE A 216 -22.47 21.19 -11.19
C PHE A 216 -21.41 20.18 -11.63
N LEU A 217 -21.62 19.56 -12.78
CA LEU A 217 -20.65 18.72 -13.48
C LEU A 217 -20.24 19.38 -14.78
N GLY A 218 -18.93 19.39 -15.07
CA GLY A 218 -18.41 19.86 -16.35
C GLY A 218 -18.50 18.77 -17.41
N GLN A 219 -19.32 18.97 -18.43
CA GLN A 219 -19.53 18.01 -19.52
C GLN A 219 -18.22 17.73 -20.28
N CYS A 220 -17.37 18.75 -20.48
CA CYS A 220 -16.05 18.59 -21.09
C CYS A 220 -15.12 17.65 -20.32
N VAL A 221 -15.24 17.53 -18.99
CA VAL A 221 -14.41 16.61 -18.18
C VAL A 221 -14.79 15.15 -18.44
N ILE A 222 -16.04 14.93 -18.85
CA ILE A 222 -16.60 13.61 -19.17
C ILE A 222 -16.29 13.26 -20.63
N GLU A 223 -16.48 14.21 -21.56
CA GLU A 223 -16.42 13.97 -23.00
C GLU A 223 -15.01 14.09 -23.59
N ASN A 224 -14.19 15.00 -23.06
CA ASN A 224 -12.84 15.26 -23.60
C ASN A 224 -11.78 14.53 -22.76
N PRO A 225 -11.10 13.49 -23.31
CA PRO A 225 -10.10 12.73 -22.60
C PRO A 225 -8.92 13.58 -22.11
N LYS A 226 -8.52 14.62 -22.85
CA LYS A 226 -7.40 15.49 -22.47
C LYS A 226 -7.75 16.37 -21.26
N CYS A 227 -8.98 16.89 -21.21
CA CYS A 227 -9.48 17.62 -20.04
C CYS A 227 -9.63 16.67 -18.84
N SER A 228 -10.19 15.48 -19.06
CA SER A 228 -10.35 14.47 -18.01
C SER A 228 -9.02 14.11 -17.35
N GLN A 229 -7.97 13.87 -18.16
CA GLN A 229 -6.63 13.53 -17.65
C GLN A 229 -5.95 14.67 -16.89
N SER A 230 -6.19 15.94 -17.25
CA SER A 230 -5.64 17.07 -16.50
C SER A 230 -6.35 17.28 -15.16
N GLU A 231 -7.65 17.01 -15.11
CA GLU A 231 -8.49 17.33 -13.95
C GLU A 231 -8.69 16.16 -12.98
N MET A 232 -8.64 14.92 -13.46
CA MET A 232 -8.83 13.71 -12.66
C MET A 232 -7.48 13.02 -12.46
N LYS A 233 -7.03 12.94 -11.20
CA LYS A 233 -5.77 12.29 -10.83
C LYS A 233 -6.02 11.00 -10.07
N GLU A 234 -5.34 9.94 -10.46
CA GLU A 234 -5.30 8.67 -9.74
C GLU A 234 -4.05 8.59 -8.86
N PHE A 235 -4.22 8.20 -7.59
CA PHE A 235 -3.14 8.01 -6.64
C PHE A 235 -3.23 6.61 -6.03
N LEU A 236 -2.07 5.95 -5.89
CA LEU A 236 -2.00 4.66 -5.20
C LEU A 236 -1.89 4.88 -3.69
N LYS A 237 -2.77 4.27 -2.91
CA LYS A 237 -2.77 4.28 -1.44
C LYS A 237 -2.66 2.87 -0.87
N ALA A 238 -2.10 2.77 0.33
CA ALA A 238 -1.99 1.55 1.12
C ALA A 238 -2.70 1.73 2.47
N PRO A 239 -4.04 1.55 2.53
CA PRO A 239 -4.84 1.87 3.72
C PRO A 239 -4.49 1.06 4.96
N CYS A 240 -4.02 -0.18 4.82
CA CYS A 240 -3.70 -1.05 5.96
C CYS A 240 -2.29 -0.86 6.51
N ARG A 241 -1.53 0.11 5.96
CA ARG A 241 -0.11 0.30 6.28
C ARG A 241 0.13 0.50 7.78
N ASP A 242 -0.67 1.35 8.42
CA ASP A 242 -0.45 1.71 9.82
C ASP A 242 -0.68 0.52 10.76
N THR A 243 -1.70 -0.30 10.48
CA THR A 243 -1.96 -1.55 11.21
C THR A 243 -0.80 -2.53 11.03
N THR A 244 -0.28 -2.70 9.80
CA THR A 244 0.88 -3.56 9.54
C THR A 244 2.13 -3.06 10.23
N LEU A 245 2.40 -1.74 10.19
CA LEU A 245 3.56 -1.12 10.84
C LEU A 245 3.52 -1.25 12.36
N SER A 246 2.34 -1.12 12.96
CA SER A 246 2.14 -1.25 14.42
C SER A 246 2.68 -2.58 14.94
N VAL A 247 2.45 -3.66 14.19
CA VAL A 247 2.95 -5.00 14.50
C VAL A 247 4.44 -5.13 14.18
N MET A 248 4.90 -4.52 13.09
CA MET A 248 6.31 -4.58 12.67
C MET A 248 7.26 -3.76 13.55
N TYR A 249 6.80 -2.82 14.38
CA TYR A 249 7.68 -2.08 15.30
C TYR A 249 8.48 -2.99 16.25
N LEU A 250 7.97 -4.20 16.56
CA LEU A 250 8.72 -5.20 17.32
C LEU A 250 10.06 -5.56 16.66
N GLN A 251 10.19 -5.40 15.35
CA GLN A 251 11.41 -5.67 14.61
C GLN A 251 12.57 -4.72 14.96
N PHE A 252 12.30 -3.51 15.47
CA PHE A 252 13.36 -2.64 15.99
C PHE A 252 14.07 -3.22 17.21
N VAL A 253 13.44 -4.16 17.93
CA VAL A 253 14.05 -4.86 19.06
C VAL A 253 14.57 -6.23 18.62
N LEU A 254 13.74 -7.00 17.91
CA LEU A 254 14.08 -8.37 17.51
C LEU A 254 15.21 -8.42 16.48
N GLY A 255 15.23 -7.50 15.51
CA GLY A 255 16.26 -7.43 14.48
C GLY A 255 17.67 -7.21 15.05
N PRO A 256 17.92 -6.15 15.84
CA PRO A 256 19.23 -5.93 16.45
C PRO A 256 19.64 -7.06 17.41
N LEU A 257 18.69 -7.65 18.13
CA LEU A 257 18.96 -8.79 18.98
C LEU A 257 19.41 -10.02 18.16
N ALA A 258 18.73 -10.30 17.04
CA ALA A 258 19.12 -11.37 16.12
C ALA A 258 20.53 -11.14 15.57
N ILE A 259 20.85 -9.90 15.15
CA ILE A 259 22.18 -9.52 14.66
C ILE A 259 23.24 -9.76 15.75
N ALA A 260 23.03 -9.22 16.95
CA ALA A 260 23.99 -9.31 18.04
C ALA A 260 24.28 -10.76 18.46
N LEU A 261 23.22 -11.56 18.67
CA LEU A 261 23.37 -12.95 19.09
C LEU A 261 24.08 -13.80 18.03
N ASN A 262 23.72 -13.64 16.75
CA ASN A 262 24.34 -14.42 15.68
C ASN A 262 25.79 -13.98 15.41
N LEU A 263 26.11 -12.68 15.51
CA LEU A 263 27.50 -12.21 15.46
C LEU A 263 28.36 -12.81 16.58
N ILE A 264 27.84 -12.87 17.81
CA ILE A 264 28.55 -13.52 18.93
C ILE A 264 28.85 -14.99 18.60
N VAL A 265 27.87 -15.72 18.06
CA VAL A 265 28.05 -17.12 17.66
C VAL A 265 29.11 -17.28 16.57
N ILE A 266 29.04 -16.46 15.51
CA ILE A 266 29.98 -16.49 14.39
C ILE A 266 31.40 -16.17 14.87
N ILE A 267 31.58 -15.03 15.54
CA ILE A 267 32.89 -14.55 15.99
C ILE A 267 33.52 -15.56 16.96
N THR A 268 32.75 -16.06 17.93
CA THR A 268 33.27 -17.02 18.92
C THR A 268 33.69 -18.33 18.25
N THR A 269 32.92 -18.79 17.26
CA THR A 269 33.20 -20.05 16.55
C THR A 269 34.45 -19.94 15.67
N ILE A 270 34.62 -18.83 14.94
CA ILE A 270 35.77 -18.61 14.06
C ILE A 270 37.04 -18.36 14.87
N CYS A 271 36.98 -17.58 15.95
CA CYS A 271 38.17 -17.26 16.74
C CYS A 271 38.63 -18.42 17.65
N SER A 272 37.74 -19.33 18.05
CA SER A 272 38.14 -20.46 18.91
C SER A 272 38.64 -21.65 18.09
N LYS A 273 39.88 -22.06 18.37
CA LYS A 273 40.46 -23.26 17.74
C LYS A 273 39.66 -24.55 18.01
N ARG A 274 38.95 -24.61 19.14
CA ARG A 274 38.16 -25.79 19.54
C ARG A 274 36.78 -25.81 18.90
N LEU A 275 36.20 -24.64 18.62
CA LEU A 275 34.87 -24.55 18.01
C LEU A 275 34.93 -24.74 16.50
N HIS A 276 35.88 -24.14 15.78
CA HIS A 276 35.96 -24.33 14.32
C HIS A 276 36.30 -25.78 13.91
N ASN A 277 36.92 -26.56 14.79
CA ASN A 277 37.17 -27.99 14.57
C ASN A 277 35.99 -28.90 14.94
N ASN A 278 34.91 -28.34 15.50
CA ASN A 278 33.71 -29.07 15.85
C ASN A 278 32.66 -28.91 14.74
N LEU A 279 32.36 -29.99 14.02
CA LEU A 279 31.44 -30.01 12.87
C LEU A 279 30.06 -29.42 13.21
N ASP A 280 29.54 -29.72 14.39
CA ASP A 280 28.25 -29.21 14.85
C ASP A 280 28.24 -27.69 14.98
N MET A 281 29.35 -27.12 15.45
CA MET A 281 29.49 -25.67 15.64
C MET A 281 29.73 -24.96 14.32
N VAL A 282 30.41 -25.60 13.36
CA VAL A 282 30.55 -25.08 11.99
C VAL A 282 29.19 -25.01 11.30
N LEU A 283 28.35 -26.04 11.42
CA LEU A 283 26.99 -26.03 10.89
C LEU A 283 26.15 -24.90 11.51
N VAL A 284 26.21 -24.74 12.84
CA VAL A 284 25.49 -23.67 13.55
C VAL A 284 26.03 -22.28 13.22
N CYS A 285 27.33 -22.14 12.95
CA CYS A 285 27.90 -20.90 12.45
C CYS A 285 27.32 -20.54 11.08
N ASN A 286 27.13 -21.50 10.18
CA ASN A 286 26.51 -21.25 8.88
C ASN A 286 25.01 -20.90 8.99
N ILE A 287 24.26 -21.54 9.90
CA ILE A 287 22.89 -21.11 10.26
C ILE A 287 22.92 -19.66 10.75
N GLY A 288 23.87 -19.33 11.63
CA GLY A 288 24.05 -17.98 12.17
C GLY A 288 24.36 -16.93 11.09
N VAL A 289 25.09 -17.28 10.02
CA VAL A 289 25.31 -16.38 8.88
C VAL A 289 23.98 -16.06 8.17
N GLY A 290 23.13 -17.06 7.95
CA GLY A 290 21.81 -16.84 7.36
C GLY A 290 20.88 -16.00 8.26
N ASP A 291 20.87 -16.30 9.55
CA ASP A 291 20.11 -15.54 10.55
C ASP A 291 20.61 -14.10 10.73
N LEU A 292 21.91 -13.86 10.56
CA LEU A 292 22.49 -12.51 10.52
C LEU A 292 21.92 -11.70 9.34
N PHE A 293 21.86 -12.29 8.13
CA PHE A 293 21.26 -11.62 6.98
C PHE A 293 19.78 -11.32 7.21
N ASN A 294 19.02 -12.25 7.78
CA ASN A 294 17.62 -12.04 8.12
C ASN A 294 17.42 -10.94 9.17
N GLY A 295 18.30 -10.86 10.17
CA GLY A 295 18.29 -9.79 11.17
C GLY A 295 18.56 -8.42 10.55
N VAL A 296 19.58 -8.29 9.70
CA VAL A 296 19.91 -7.05 8.97
C VAL A 296 18.76 -6.63 8.06
N TYR A 297 18.22 -7.57 7.28
CA TYR A 297 17.05 -7.34 6.44
C TYR A 297 15.87 -6.79 7.25
N SER A 298 15.58 -7.39 8.41
CA SER A 298 14.45 -6.99 9.24
C SER A 298 14.57 -5.52 9.69
N VAL A 299 15.76 -5.11 10.17
CA VAL A 299 16.04 -3.73 10.58
C VAL A 299 15.93 -2.75 9.42
N LEU A 300 16.47 -3.11 8.24
CA LEU A 300 16.40 -2.24 7.06
C LEU A 300 14.95 -2.00 6.64
N ILE A 301 14.17 -3.08 6.48
CA ILE A 301 12.79 -3.00 6.02
C ILE A 301 11.93 -2.17 6.98
N ILE A 302 11.99 -2.41 8.30
CA ILE A 302 11.20 -1.61 9.23
C ILE A 302 11.61 -0.14 9.21
N SER A 303 12.92 0.15 9.16
CA SER A 303 13.42 1.54 9.09
C SER A 303 12.89 2.27 7.85
N ILE A 304 12.96 1.63 6.69
CA ILE A 304 12.48 2.20 5.42
C ILE A 304 10.98 2.46 5.47
N HIS A 305 10.20 1.50 6.00
CA HIS A 305 8.74 1.62 6.11
C HIS A 305 8.30 2.63 7.16
N THR A 306 9.11 2.91 8.17
CA THR A 306 8.82 3.96 9.16
C THR A 306 9.13 5.36 8.61
N PHE A 307 10.27 5.55 7.92
CA PHE A 307 10.76 6.89 7.57
C PHE A 307 10.34 7.40 6.18
N LYS A 308 9.90 6.52 5.26
CA LYS A 308 9.49 6.94 3.90
C LYS A 308 7.99 7.02 3.73
N THR A 309 7.51 7.90 2.85
CA THR A 309 6.10 7.87 2.41
C THR A 309 5.85 6.66 1.50
N PHE A 310 4.58 6.29 1.30
CA PHE A 310 4.25 5.14 0.45
C PHE A 310 4.75 5.29 -0.99
N ASP A 311 4.66 6.49 -1.56
CA ASP A 311 5.17 6.79 -2.89
C ASP A 311 6.70 6.62 -2.97
N GLN A 312 7.43 7.19 -2.02
CA GLN A 312 8.88 7.03 -1.91
C GLN A 312 9.30 5.56 -1.70
N MET A 313 8.46 4.75 -1.04
CA MET A 313 8.71 3.32 -0.88
C MET A 313 8.58 2.55 -2.19
N LEU A 314 7.69 2.93 -3.10
CA LEU A 314 7.58 2.30 -4.41
C LEU A 314 8.84 2.54 -5.24
N THR A 315 9.33 3.78 -5.27
CA THR A 315 10.60 4.13 -5.92
C THR A 315 11.77 3.41 -5.28
N PHE A 316 11.80 3.38 -3.94
CA PHE A 316 12.83 2.65 -3.20
C PHE A 316 12.83 1.16 -3.55
N ALA A 317 11.66 0.54 -3.59
CA ALA A 317 11.53 -0.89 -3.89
C ALA A 317 12.04 -1.21 -5.29
N HIS A 318 11.76 -0.35 -6.27
CA HIS A 318 12.28 -0.50 -7.63
C HIS A 318 13.81 -0.50 -7.68
N ASN A 319 14.45 0.40 -6.93
CA ASN A 319 15.90 0.61 -7.02
C ASN A 319 16.72 -0.34 -6.12
N TYR A 320 16.19 -0.75 -4.96
CA TYR A 320 16.98 -1.40 -3.91
C TYR A 320 16.47 -2.78 -3.47
N CYS A 321 15.24 -3.18 -3.83
CA CYS A 321 14.75 -4.49 -3.40
C CYS A 321 15.53 -5.65 -4.00
N ALA A 322 16.14 -5.50 -5.17
CA ALA A 322 16.99 -6.54 -5.74
C ALA A 322 18.14 -6.92 -4.78
N SER A 323 18.83 -5.94 -4.20
CA SER A 323 19.92 -6.18 -3.25
C SER A 323 19.41 -6.65 -1.88
N ILE A 324 18.34 -6.04 -1.37
CA ILE A 324 17.81 -6.37 -0.03
C ILE A 324 17.19 -7.77 -0.03
N GLY A 325 16.36 -8.06 -1.03
CA GLY A 325 15.71 -9.35 -1.20
C GLY A 325 16.70 -10.48 -1.50
N PHE A 326 17.81 -10.19 -2.18
CA PHE A 326 18.90 -11.15 -2.38
C PHE A 326 19.42 -11.71 -1.05
N PHE A 327 19.83 -10.84 -0.11
CA PHE A 327 20.36 -11.30 1.18
C PHE A 327 19.32 -12.00 2.03
N TRP A 328 18.06 -11.59 1.93
CA TRP A 328 16.95 -12.25 2.64
C TRP A 328 16.72 -13.68 2.18
N VAL A 329 16.57 -13.91 0.86
CA VAL A 329 16.39 -15.28 0.33
C VAL A 329 17.62 -16.13 0.63
N LEU A 330 18.82 -15.55 0.50
CA LEU A 330 20.08 -16.23 0.80
C LEU A 330 20.07 -16.71 2.25
N GLY A 331 19.70 -15.83 3.19
CA GLY A 331 19.64 -16.13 4.62
C GLY A 331 18.66 -17.24 4.96
N ILE A 332 17.44 -17.19 4.42
CA ILE A 332 16.42 -18.22 4.64
C ILE A 332 16.88 -19.58 4.09
N CYS A 333 17.32 -19.64 2.83
CA CYS A 333 17.75 -20.91 2.23
C CYS A 333 18.94 -21.52 2.98
N LEU A 334 19.93 -20.72 3.38
CA LEU A 334 21.05 -21.21 4.19
C LEU A 334 20.56 -21.76 5.54
N ALA A 335 19.71 -21.03 6.27
CA ALA A 335 19.17 -21.48 7.55
C ALA A 335 18.43 -22.82 7.43
N VAL A 336 17.57 -22.98 6.41
CA VAL A 336 16.83 -24.22 6.14
C VAL A 336 17.78 -25.37 5.81
N GLY A 337 18.70 -25.16 4.86
CA GLY A 337 19.59 -26.19 4.36
C GLY A 337 20.52 -26.72 5.46
N PHE A 338 21.16 -25.82 6.20
CA PHE A 338 22.06 -26.21 7.28
C PHE A 338 21.33 -26.81 8.50
N ALA A 339 20.10 -26.39 8.78
CA ALA A 339 19.27 -27.04 9.82
C ALA A 339 18.96 -28.50 9.45
N PHE A 340 18.70 -28.80 8.17
CA PHE A 340 18.49 -30.17 7.70
C PHE A 340 19.77 -31.02 7.81
N VAL A 341 20.92 -30.49 7.38
CA VAL A 341 22.21 -31.19 7.51
C VAL A 341 22.57 -31.44 8.98
N LEU A 342 22.33 -30.46 9.86
CA LEU A 342 22.50 -30.61 11.30
C LEU A 342 21.61 -31.71 11.87
N THR A 343 20.36 -31.79 11.41
CA THR A 343 19.43 -32.87 11.79
C THR A 343 19.98 -34.25 11.43
N ILE A 344 20.51 -34.41 10.22
CA ILE A 344 21.11 -35.67 9.76
C ILE A 344 22.33 -36.04 10.60
N GLU A 345 23.23 -35.09 10.87
CA GLU A 345 24.43 -35.35 11.67
C GLU A 345 24.06 -35.80 13.09
N ARG A 346 23.05 -35.13 13.68
CA ARG A 346 22.54 -35.49 15.01
C ARG A 346 21.90 -36.88 15.02
N TYR A 347 21.09 -37.20 14.02
CA TYR A 347 20.52 -38.53 13.87
C TYR A 347 21.59 -39.62 13.78
N LYS A 348 22.61 -39.42 12.93
CA LYS A 348 23.71 -40.38 12.80
C LYS A 348 24.47 -40.58 14.11
N CYS A 349 24.80 -39.49 14.80
CA CYS A 349 25.49 -39.55 16.11
C CYS A 349 24.70 -40.31 17.18
N VAL A 350 23.37 -40.12 17.22
CA VAL A 350 22.53 -40.65 18.29
C VAL A 350 22.09 -42.09 18.01
N VAL A 351 21.71 -42.40 16.77
CA VAL A 351 21.10 -43.70 16.43
C VAL A 351 22.15 -44.74 16.02
N ARG A 352 23.26 -44.34 15.38
CA ARG A 352 24.33 -45.27 15.00
C ARG A 352 25.40 -45.33 16.08
N THR A 353 25.42 -46.43 16.82
CA THR A 353 26.20 -46.66 18.05
C THR A 353 27.72 -46.79 17.90
N GLN A 354 28.29 -46.75 16.69
CA GLN A 354 29.75 -46.84 16.49
C GLN A 354 30.47 -45.47 16.51
N PRO A 355 31.31 -45.16 17.52
CA PRO A 355 31.79 -43.79 17.80
C PRO A 355 32.68 -43.12 16.74
N ARG A 356 33.33 -43.89 15.84
CA ARG A 356 34.29 -43.36 14.85
C ARG A 356 33.80 -43.41 13.40
N HIS A 357 32.82 -44.27 13.07
CA HIS A 357 32.26 -44.40 11.72
C HIS A 357 30.89 -43.72 11.55
N SER A 358 30.24 -43.28 12.63
CA SER A 358 28.91 -42.67 12.57
C SER A 358 28.91 -41.15 12.32
N ARG A 359 29.99 -40.43 12.66
CA ARG A 359 30.06 -38.97 12.43
C ARG A 359 30.33 -38.65 10.98
N MET A 360 29.74 -37.56 10.49
CA MET A 360 30.06 -37.03 9.18
C MET A 360 31.55 -36.70 9.08
N SER A 361 32.19 -37.08 7.97
CA SER A 361 33.59 -36.71 7.73
C SER A 361 33.67 -35.22 7.38
N PRO A 362 34.82 -34.55 7.60
CA PRO A 362 35.01 -33.17 7.15
C PRO A 362 34.76 -32.98 5.65
N THR A 363 35.12 -33.97 4.83
CA THR A 363 34.85 -33.96 3.38
C THR A 363 33.35 -33.97 3.08
N THR A 364 32.57 -34.84 3.76
CA THR A 364 31.12 -34.86 3.59
C THR A 364 30.47 -33.57 4.08
N LEU A 365 30.98 -32.96 5.16
CA LEU A 365 30.52 -31.66 5.62
C LEU A 365 30.78 -30.57 4.57
N LEU A 366 31.97 -30.55 3.97
CA LEU A 366 32.32 -29.58 2.93
C LEU A 366 31.41 -29.72 1.70
N VAL A 367 31.18 -30.95 1.23
CA VAL A 367 30.27 -31.22 0.10
C VAL A 367 28.84 -30.79 0.45
N ALA A 368 28.33 -31.15 1.63
CA ALA A 368 27.00 -30.74 2.08
C ALA A 368 26.87 -29.22 2.17
N SER A 369 27.91 -28.54 2.68
CA SER A 369 27.96 -27.08 2.76
C SER A 369 27.93 -26.45 1.36
N ALA A 370 28.71 -26.98 0.43
CA ALA A 370 28.71 -26.52 -0.96
C ALA A 370 27.33 -26.67 -1.61
N ILE A 371 26.63 -27.79 -1.39
CA ILE A 371 25.26 -28.00 -1.88
C ILE A 371 24.30 -26.97 -1.30
N CYS A 372 24.35 -26.72 0.02
CA CYS A 372 23.49 -25.71 0.67
C CYS A 372 23.74 -24.30 0.11
N TRP A 373 25.01 -23.92 -0.06
CA TRP A 373 25.38 -22.63 -0.63
C TRP A 373 24.96 -22.50 -2.10
N LEU A 374 25.18 -23.53 -2.93
CA LEU A 374 24.77 -23.54 -4.33
C LEU A 374 23.25 -23.43 -4.47
N TRP A 375 22.48 -24.16 -3.66
CA TRP A 375 21.03 -24.05 -3.65
C TRP A 375 20.56 -22.64 -3.26
N ALA A 376 21.11 -22.08 -2.18
CA ALA A 376 20.75 -20.76 -1.70
C ALA A 376 21.10 -19.67 -2.72
N LEU A 377 22.29 -19.74 -3.34
CA LEU A 377 22.71 -18.84 -4.41
C LEU A 377 21.80 -18.96 -5.64
N ALA A 378 21.49 -20.18 -6.08
CA ALA A 378 20.56 -20.40 -7.19
C ALA A 378 19.18 -19.77 -6.91
N ALA A 379 18.63 -19.95 -5.70
CA ALA A 379 17.36 -19.36 -5.31
C ALA A 379 17.37 -17.82 -5.29
N THR A 380 18.54 -17.19 -5.06
CA THR A 380 18.69 -15.73 -5.00
C THR A 380 19.01 -15.09 -6.35
N ILE A 381 19.67 -15.82 -7.24
CA ILE A 381 20.11 -15.29 -8.52
C ILE A 381 18.96 -15.30 -9.55
N LEU A 382 18.05 -16.26 -9.45
CA LEU A 382 16.93 -16.41 -10.39
C LEU A 382 16.07 -15.14 -10.57
N PRO A 383 15.63 -14.42 -9.52
CA PRO A 383 14.86 -13.20 -9.70
C PRO A 383 15.66 -12.03 -10.25
N VAL A 384 17.00 -12.04 -10.12
CA VAL A 384 17.89 -11.04 -10.74
C VAL A 384 17.89 -11.18 -12.27
N PHE A 385 17.78 -12.43 -12.77
CA PHE A 385 17.68 -12.74 -14.20
C PHE A 385 16.23 -12.78 -14.72
N GLY A 386 15.26 -12.26 -13.97
CA GLY A 386 13.86 -12.14 -14.40
C GLY A 386 13.01 -13.40 -14.19
N VAL A 387 13.54 -14.46 -13.60
CA VAL A 387 12.77 -15.64 -13.17
C VAL A 387 12.19 -15.36 -11.77
N GLY A 388 11.27 -14.40 -11.73
CA GLY A 388 10.73 -13.80 -10.50
C GLY A 388 11.13 -12.32 -10.35
N SER A 389 10.64 -11.67 -9.30
CA SER A 389 10.97 -10.27 -9.01
C SER A 389 11.01 -9.98 -7.52
N TYR A 390 12.01 -9.19 -7.12
CA TYR A 390 12.13 -8.67 -5.76
C TYR A 390 11.27 -7.43 -5.49
N SER A 391 10.78 -6.74 -6.52
CA SER A 391 10.11 -5.43 -6.39
C SER A 391 8.59 -5.49 -6.49
N LEU A 392 7.98 -6.68 -6.35
CA LEU A 392 6.52 -6.85 -6.40
C LEU A 392 5.80 -6.30 -5.15
N ASN A 393 6.52 -6.26 -4.04
CA ASN A 393 6.07 -5.68 -2.79
C ASN A 393 7.14 -4.75 -2.20
N THR A 394 6.70 -3.84 -1.34
CA THR A 394 7.58 -2.88 -0.65
C THR A 394 8.39 -3.53 0.47
N TYR A 395 8.13 -4.79 0.81
CA TYR A 395 8.91 -5.58 1.77
C TYR A 395 10.08 -6.33 1.12
N CYS A 396 10.26 -6.24 -0.20
CA CYS A 396 11.31 -6.95 -0.95
C CYS A 396 11.26 -8.48 -0.83
N ILE A 397 10.09 -9.05 -0.53
CA ILE A 397 9.89 -10.50 -0.41
C ILE A 397 9.68 -11.09 -1.80
N SER A 398 10.59 -11.93 -2.28
CA SER A 398 10.43 -12.60 -3.59
C SER A 398 9.68 -13.92 -3.51
N VAL A 399 9.58 -14.56 -2.34
CA VAL A 399 8.82 -15.81 -2.15
C VAL A 399 7.35 -15.47 -1.91
N PHE A 400 6.73 -14.87 -2.94
CA PHE A 400 5.34 -14.46 -2.95
C PHE A 400 4.64 -14.99 -4.21
N ALA A 401 3.66 -15.88 -4.04
CA ALA A 401 3.02 -16.58 -5.16
C ALA A 401 1.92 -15.71 -5.80
N VAL A 402 2.17 -15.23 -7.02
CA VAL A 402 1.24 -14.38 -7.79
C VAL A 402 0.73 -15.13 -9.00
N LYS A 403 -0.55 -15.56 -9.00
CA LYS A 403 -1.12 -16.35 -10.10
C LYS A 403 -1.13 -15.65 -11.46
N SER A 404 -1.19 -14.31 -11.48
CA SER A 404 -1.17 -13.54 -12.73
C SER A 404 0.21 -13.49 -13.39
N ASN A 405 1.28 -13.82 -12.67
CA ASN A 405 2.64 -13.89 -13.21
C ASN A 405 3.18 -15.33 -13.05
N PRO A 406 3.19 -16.14 -14.12
CA PRO A 406 3.53 -17.57 -14.02
C PRO A 406 4.97 -17.80 -13.55
N LEU A 407 5.93 -17.00 -14.02
CA LEU A 407 7.34 -17.13 -13.62
C LEU A 407 7.51 -16.90 -12.12
N GLN A 408 6.89 -15.84 -11.59
CA GLN A 408 6.89 -15.53 -10.16
C GLN A 408 6.21 -16.64 -9.35
N PHE A 409 5.08 -17.17 -9.84
CA PHE A 409 4.36 -18.25 -9.17
C PHE A 409 5.20 -19.52 -9.06
N TYR A 410 5.82 -19.97 -10.16
CA TYR A 410 6.67 -21.16 -10.16
C TYR A 410 7.92 -20.98 -9.30
N TYR A 411 8.58 -19.81 -9.39
CA TYR A 411 9.72 -19.48 -8.53
C TYR A 411 9.34 -19.59 -7.05
N SER A 412 8.31 -18.85 -6.62
CA SER A 412 7.89 -18.80 -5.23
C SER A 412 7.45 -20.17 -4.71
N THR A 413 6.70 -20.92 -5.51
CA THR A 413 6.20 -22.25 -5.13
C THR A 413 7.34 -23.25 -5.02
N THR A 414 8.34 -23.19 -5.91
CA THR A 414 9.49 -24.10 -5.89
C THR A 414 10.38 -23.83 -4.68
N VAL A 415 10.75 -22.57 -4.42
CA VAL A 415 11.61 -22.21 -3.28
C VAL A 415 10.92 -22.50 -1.94
N ALA A 416 9.67 -22.07 -1.78
CA ALA A 416 8.89 -22.34 -0.57
C ALA A 416 8.63 -23.85 -0.40
N GLY A 417 8.24 -24.53 -1.48
CA GLY A 417 7.93 -25.96 -1.48
C GLY A 417 9.14 -26.81 -1.12
N LEU A 418 10.30 -26.56 -1.72
CA LEU A 418 11.52 -27.28 -1.38
C LEU A 418 11.95 -27.02 0.07
N SER A 419 11.85 -25.78 0.55
CA SER A 419 12.15 -25.44 1.95
C SER A 419 11.19 -26.15 2.91
N GLY A 420 9.89 -26.17 2.59
CA GLY A 420 8.87 -26.90 3.33
C GLY A 420 9.12 -28.42 3.34
N LEU A 421 9.48 -29.00 2.20
CA LEU A 421 9.82 -30.43 2.08
C LEU A 421 11.02 -30.81 2.95
N LEU A 422 12.08 -29.99 2.97
CA LEU A 422 13.23 -30.22 3.84
C LEU A 422 12.84 -30.21 5.32
N TYR A 423 12.03 -29.25 5.76
CA TYR A 423 11.54 -29.22 7.14
C TYR A 423 10.63 -30.41 7.46
N LEU A 424 9.69 -30.75 6.58
CA LEU A 424 8.82 -31.92 6.76
C LEU A 424 9.62 -33.22 6.84
N ALA A 425 10.71 -33.34 6.06
CA ALA A 425 11.61 -34.48 6.12
C ALA A 425 12.38 -34.57 7.45
N THR A 426 12.58 -33.47 8.19
CA THR A 426 13.19 -33.53 9.53
C THR A 426 12.30 -34.24 10.55
N ILE A 427 10.97 -34.10 10.45
CA ILE A 427 10.01 -34.64 11.43
C ILE A 427 10.18 -36.16 11.65
N PRO A 428 10.13 -37.04 10.63
CA PRO A 428 10.29 -38.48 10.84
C PRO A 428 11.68 -38.85 11.37
N ILE A 429 12.72 -38.10 11.00
CA ILE A 429 14.09 -38.30 11.50
C ILE A 429 14.13 -38.03 13.00
N TYR A 430 13.52 -36.94 13.46
CA TYR A 430 13.40 -36.60 14.88
C TYR A 430 12.57 -37.60 15.66
N ILE A 431 11.43 -38.04 15.13
CA ILE A 431 10.59 -39.07 15.76
C ILE A 431 11.41 -40.34 15.97
N LYS A 432 12.12 -40.82 14.93
CA LYS A 432 12.98 -42.01 15.05
C LYS A 432 14.11 -41.82 16.07
N MET A 433 14.77 -40.66 16.05
CA MET A 433 15.81 -40.33 17.04
C MET A 433 15.26 -40.35 18.47
N TYR A 434 14.11 -39.72 18.71
CA TYR A 434 13.46 -39.67 20.02
C TYR A 434 13.02 -41.05 20.51
N LEU A 435 12.41 -41.86 19.65
CA LEU A 435 11.99 -43.22 19.99
C LEU A 435 13.18 -44.12 20.33
N PHE A 436 14.29 -44.02 19.57
CA PHE A 436 15.53 -44.74 19.87
C PHE A 436 16.09 -44.36 21.24
N VAL A 437 16.14 -43.06 21.52
CA VAL A 437 16.60 -42.50 22.79
C VAL A 437 15.74 -42.96 23.97
N ARG A 438 14.41 -42.96 23.82
CA ARG A 438 13.46 -43.43 24.85
C ARG A 438 13.60 -44.93 25.13
N ARG A 439 13.78 -45.75 24.09
CA ARG A 439 13.99 -47.21 24.22
C ARG A 439 15.32 -47.55 24.90
N SER A 440 16.35 -46.73 24.67
CA SER A 440 17.71 -46.99 25.18
C SER A 440 17.98 -46.37 26.57
N SER A 441 16.98 -45.79 27.24
CA SER A 441 17.08 -44.99 28.48
C SER A 441 17.63 -45.70 29.74
N LYS A 442 18.02 -46.98 29.68
CA LYS A 442 18.53 -47.74 30.85
C LYS A 442 20.03 -47.51 31.15
N ASN A 443 20.82 -46.96 30.23
CA ASN A 443 22.26 -46.72 30.43
C ASN A 443 22.57 -45.23 30.75
N MET A 444 23.44 -44.95 31.75
CA MET A 444 23.79 -43.57 32.16
C MET A 444 24.45 -42.72 31.05
N ARG A 445 25.24 -43.34 30.17
CA ARG A 445 25.82 -42.68 28.98
C ARG A 445 24.72 -42.15 28.03
N ILE A 446 23.57 -42.83 28.01
CA ILE A 446 22.42 -42.51 27.17
C ILE A 446 21.59 -41.36 27.77
N ARG A 447 21.65 -41.12 29.09
CA ARG A 447 21.03 -39.92 29.72
C ARG A 447 21.64 -38.60 29.26
N ALA A 448 22.96 -38.55 29.03
CA ALA A 448 23.61 -37.37 28.48
C ALA A 448 23.19 -37.12 27.02
N ASP A 449 23.02 -38.20 26.24
CA ASP A 449 22.50 -38.15 24.86
C ASP A 449 21.00 -37.80 24.82
N ILE A 450 20.20 -38.22 25.81
CA ILE A 450 18.79 -37.81 26.02
C ILE A 450 18.68 -36.29 26.19
N GLU A 451 19.49 -35.71 27.09
CA GLU A 451 19.47 -34.27 27.36
C GLU A 451 20.00 -33.44 26.18
N LEU A 452 20.95 -33.97 25.41
CA LEU A 452 21.41 -33.34 24.17
C LEU A 452 20.33 -33.43 23.07
N ALA A 453 19.67 -34.57 22.91
CA ALA A 453 18.61 -34.78 21.92
C ALA A 453 17.38 -33.89 22.18
N LYS A 454 16.96 -33.71 23.43
CA LYS A 454 15.88 -32.75 23.80
C LYS A 454 16.20 -31.31 23.41
N ARG A 455 17.48 -30.90 23.50
CA ARG A 455 17.91 -29.54 23.11
C ARG A 455 17.90 -29.35 21.61
N VAL A 456 18.38 -30.34 20.86
CA VAL A 456 18.33 -30.33 19.39
C VAL A 456 16.88 -30.37 18.90
N PHE A 457 16.01 -31.14 19.57
CA PHE A 457 14.57 -31.13 19.30
C PHE A 457 13.97 -29.73 19.47
N SER A 458 14.26 -29.03 20.58
CA SER A 458 13.75 -27.67 20.77
C SER A 458 14.22 -26.71 19.67
N LEU A 459 15.47 -26.77 19.22
CA LEU A 459 15.99 -25.92 18.14
C LEU A 459 15.24 -26.16 16.81
N VAL A 460 15.10 -27.43 16.40
CA VAL A 460 14.49 -27.72 15.10
C VAL A 460 12.97 -27.60 15.13
N SER A 461 12.33 -27.91 16.26
CA SER A 461 10.92 -27.63 16.45
C SER A 461 10.61 -26.13 16.40
N THR A 462 11.46 -25.24 16.94
CA THR A 462 11.24 -23.80 16.81
C THR A 462 11.49 -23.31 15.38
N ASN A 463 12.54 -23.79 14.70
CA ASN A 463 12.77 -23.47 13.29
C ASN A 463 11.60 -23.91 12.40
N MET A 464 11.11 -25.13 12.60
CA MET A 464 9.98 -25.66 11.85
C MET A 464 8.67 -24.93 12.19
N LEU A 465 8.41 -24.63 13.46
CA LEU A 465 7.21 -23.94 13.90
C LEU A 465 7.15 -22.53 13.30
N PHE A 466 8.21 -21.73 13.45
CA PHE A 466 8.23 -20.35 12.97
C PHE A 466 8.26 -20.24 11.43
N PHE A 467 8.67 -21.30 10.73
CA PHE A 467 8.58 -21.36 9.27
C PHE A 467 7.20 -21.86 8.77
N LEU A 468 6.68 -22.96 9.33
CA LEU A 468 5.44 -23.58 8.86
C LEU A 468 4.18 -22.87 9.37
N LEU A 469 4.22 -22.27 10.56
CA LEU A 469 3.04 -21.62 11.16
C LEU A 469 2.50 -20.48 10.27
N PRO A 470 3.33 -19.54 9.78
CA PRO A 470 2.83 -18.51 8.86
C PRO A 470 2.27 -19.10 7.57
N VAL A 471 2.93 -20.12 6.99
CA VAL A 471 2.48 -20.78 5.76
C VAL A 471 1.11 -21.45 5.95
N ILE A 472 0.93 -22.18 7.06
CA ILE A 472 -0.34 -22.84 7.38
C ILE A 472 -1.45 -21.82 7.59
N ILE A 473 -1.17 -20.74 8.33
CA ILE A 473 -2.15 -19.65 8.55
C ILE A 473 -2.52 -19.00 7.23
N SER A 474 -1.55 -18.66 6.37
CA SER A 474 -1.81 -18.10 5.04
C SER A 474 -2.68 -19.02 4.17
N LEU A 475 -2.46 -20.34 4.22
CA LEU A 475 -3.24 -21.32 3.45
C LEU A 475 -4.68 -21.45 3.97
N ILE A 476 -4.87 -21.56 5.29
CA ILE A 476 -6.19 -21.59 5.92
C ILE A 476 -6.95 -20.29 5.61
N PHE A 477 -6.26 -19.16 5.68
CA PHE A 477 -6.87 -17.87 5.39
C PHE A 477 -7.29 -17.75 3.92
N ALA A 478 -6.44 -18.22 3.00
CA ALA A 478 -6.75 -18.25 1.58
C ALA A 478 -7.94 -19.16 1.22
N SER A 479 -8.20 -20.24 1.99
CA SER A 479 -9.38 -21.08 1.78
C SER A 479 -10.66 -20.44 2.34
N VAL A 480 -10.63 -19.91 3.56
CA VAL A 480 -11.80 -19.31 4.24
C VAL A 480 -12.30 -18.05 3.53
N ASN A 481 -11.38 -17.16 3.13
CA ASN A 481 -11.76 -15.90 2.49
C ASN A 481 -12.26 -16.05 1.06
N ARG A 482 -12.07 -17.21 0.43
CA ARG A 482 -12.55 -17.47 -0.93
C ARG A 482 -14.07 -17.64 -0.99
N GLU A 483 -14.70 -18.00 0.13
CA GLU A 483 -16.13 -18.31 0.19
C GLU A 483 -16.97 -17.30 0.98
N THR A 484 -16.44 -16.68 2.04
CA THR A 484 -17.30 -16.00 3.03
C THR A 484 -17.07 -14.50 3.23
N SER A 485 -16.00 -13.93 2.68
CA SER A 485 -15.59 -12.53 2.98
C SER A 485 -15.51 -12.21 4.48
N ALA A 486 -15.37 -13.23 5.35
CA ALA A 486 -15.65 -13.10 6.78
C ALA A 486 -14.58 -12.30 7.56
N ILE A 487 -13.37 -12.13 6.99
CA ILE A 487 -12.25 -11.54 7.70
C ILE A 487 -11.81 -10.22 7.06
N SER A 488 -11.46 -9.24 7.91
CA SER A 488 -11.04 -7.91 7.46
C SER A 488 -9.75 -7.95 6.64
N ARG A 489 -9.63 -7.02 5.67
CA ARG A 489 -8.48 -6.92 4.77
C ARG A 489 -7.20 -6.55 5.53
N GLU A 490 -7.33 -5.77 6.59
CA GLU A 490 -6.23 -5.42 7.49
C GLU A 490 -5.65 -6.65 8.17
N VAL A 491 -6.50 -7.53 8.72
CA VAL A 491 -6.05 -8.79 9.34
C VAL A 491 -5.38 -9.69 8.30
N SER A 492 -5.94 -9.78 7.09
CA SER A 492 -5.31 -10.50 5.97
C SER A 492 -3.89 -10.00 5.68
N GLU A 493 -3.70 -8.69 5.64
CA GLU A 493 -2.40 -8.08 5.33
C GLU A 493 -1.40 -8.31 6.47
N VAL A 494 -1.82 -8.17 7.73
CA VAL A 494 -0.95 -8.47 8.89
C VAL A 494 -0.50 -9.93 8.87
N LEU A 495 -1.42 -10.87 8.64
CA LEU A 495 -1.11 -12.31 8.67
C LEU A 495 -0.24 -12.78 7.49
N ASN A 496 -0.37 -12.16 6.32
CA ASN A 496 0.40 -12.57 5.13
C ASN A 496 1.70 -11.76 4.93
N SER A 497 1.85 -10.60 5.56
CA SER A 497 3.00 -9.71 5.39
C SER A 497 3.83 -9.57 6.69
N ALA A 498 3.25 -9.04 7.77
CA ALA A 498 4.01 -8.76 9.00
C ALA A 498 4.28 -10.00 9.85
N PHE A 499 3.29 -10.87 10.00
CA PHE A 499 3.39 -12.05 10.85
C PHE A 499 4.48 -13.05 10.41
N PRO A 500 4.62 -13.41 9.12
CA PRO A 500 5.71 -14.28 8.68
C PRO A 500 7.08 -13.68 8.96
N LEU A 501 7.24 -12.37 8.74
CA LEU A 501 8.49 -11.66 9.04
C LEU A 501 8.83 -11.71 10.53
N LEU A 502 7.84 -11.51 11.42
CA LEU A 502 8.04 -11.63 12.86
C LEU A 502 8.46 -13.04 13.28
N CYS A 503 7.78 -14.06 12.77
CA CYS A 503 8.15 -15.45 13.07
C CYS A 503 9.57 -15.76 12.62
N LEU A 504 9.96 -15.36 11.41
CA LEU A 504 11.30 -15.58 10.89
C LEU A 504 12.36 -14.85 11.73
N THR A 505 12.14 -13.61 12.14
CA THR A 505 13.10 -12.89 13.00
C THR A 505 13.17 -13.49 14.41
N LEU A 506 12.04 -13.89 14.99
CA LEU A 506 12.02 -14.61 16.28
C LEU A 506 12.83 -15.90 16.20
N ASN A 507 12.71 -16.64 15.10
CA ASN A 507 13.50 -17.83 14.87
C ASN A 507 15.01 -17.54 14.89
N SER A 508 15.43 -16.49 14.18
CA SER A 508 16.82 -16.03 14.17
C SER A 508 17.34 -15.59 15.55
N VAL A 509 16.48 -15.08 16.44
CA VAL A 509 16.82 -14.78 17.85
C VAL A 509 16.97 -16.07 18.67
N PHE A 510 16.03 -17.01 18.52
CA PHE A 510 16.01 -18.23 19.34
C PHE A 510 17.13 -19.21 18.98
N ASN A 511 17.58 -19.26 17.72
CA ASN A 511 18.60 -20.20 17.25
C ASN A 511 19.89 -20.19 18.10
N PRO A 512 20.57 -19.04 18.30
CA PRO A 512 21.70 -18.93 19.23
C PRO A 512 21.38 -19.36 20.67
N LEU A 513 20.22 -18.95 21.20
CA LEU A 513 19.84 -19.16 22.60
C LEU A 513 19.54 -20.62 22.92
N LEU A 514 18.89 -21.32 21.98
CA LEU A 514 18.49 -22.71 22.14
C LEU A 514 19.63 -23.68 21.88
N TYR A 515 20.61 -23.30 21.06
CA TYR A 515 21.71 -24.19 20.68
C TYR A 515 23.08 -23.74 21.18
N ALA A 516 23.60 -22.61 20.67
CA ALA A 516 24.97 -22.18 20.92
C ALA A 516 25.19 -21.90 22.42
N PHE A 517 24.36 -21.05 23.04
CA PHE A 517 24.49 -20.71 24.45
C PHE A 517 24.13 -21.87 25.40
N ARG A 518 23.44 -22.90 24.93
CA ARG A 518 23.22 -24.13 25.72
C ARG A 518 24.43 -25.07 25.70
N SER A 519 25.28 -25.00 24.67
CA SER A 519 26.51 -25.79 24.60
C SER A 519 27.50 -25.40 25.69
N LYS A 520 27.96 -26.38 26.48
CA LYS A 520 29.01 -26.16 27.50
C LYS A 520 30.33 -25.75 26.84
N LEU A 521 30.66 -26.35 25.68
CA LEU A 521 31.86 -26.05 24.92
C LEU A 521 31.85 -24.59 24.47
N PHE A 522 30.75 -24.15 23.85
CA PHE A 522 30.60 -22.77 23.38
C PHE A 522 30.72 -21.76 24.53
N ARG A 523 29.97 -21.95 25.62
CA ARG A 523 30.02 -21.05 26.79
C ARG A 523 31.42 -20.91 27.37
N THR A 524 32.16 -22.01 27.46
CA THR A 524 33.52 -22.00 28.01
C THR A 524 34.48 -21.20 27.13
N GLU A 525 34.37 -21.34 25.81
CA GLU A 525 35.20 -20.60 24.86
C GLU A 525 34.79 -19.13 24.76
N PHE A 526 33.48 -18.83 24.80
CA PHE A 526 32.95 -17.47 24.84
C PHE A 526 33.46 -16.70 26.07
N VAL A 527 33.34 -17.28 27.26
CA VAL A 527 33.86 -16.67 28.49
C VAL A 527 35.37 -16.49 28.43
N ARG A 528 36.11 -17.45 27.84
CA ARG A 528 37.56 -17.29 27.64
C ARG A 528 37.89 -16.12 26.71
N MET A 529 37.12 -15.91 25.65
CA MET A 529 37.33 -14.78 24.74
C MET A 529 37.03 -13.43 25.41
N LEU A 530 35.99 -13.37 26.24
CA LEU A 530 35.69 -12.19 27.06
C LEU A 530 36.82 -11.91 28.05
N SER A 531 37.32 -12.95 28.76
CA SER A 531 38.39 -12.78 29.74
C SER A 531 39.75 -12.45 29.10
N SER A 532 40.06 -12.98 27.92
CA SER A 532 41.30 -12.66 27.20
C SER A 532 41.33 -11.24 26.66
N ARG A 533 40.17 -10.64 26.32
CA ARG A 533 40.09 -9.23 25.94
C ARG A 533 40.11 -8.27 27.13
N CYS A 534 39.84 -8.74 28.35
CA CYS A 534 40.03 -7.96 29.58
C CYS A 534 41.48 -7.97 30.11
N SER A 535 42.40 -8.72 29.49
CA SER A 535 43.84 -8.71 29.81
C SER A 535 44.62 -7.78 28.88
N PHE A 536 44.06 -6.62 28.54
CA PHE A 536 44.75 -5.56 27.80
C PHE A 536 45.48 -4.62 28.79
N ASN A 537 46.35 -5.21 29.63
CA ASN A 537 47.44 -4.49 30.26
C ASN A 537 48.56 -5.47 30.62
N GLY A 538 49.72 -5.26 29.99
CA GLY A 538 51.01 -5.59 30.57
C GLY A 538 51.56 -6.99 30.36
N SER A 539 52.48 -7.08 29.39
CA SER A 539 53.69 -7.93 29.38
C SER A 539 53.54 -9.46 29.29
N GLY A 540 54.14 -10.01 28.24
CA GLY A 540 54.33 -11.43 28.08
C GLY A 540 55.23 -12.01 29.17
N HIS A 541 54.76 -13.06 29.82
CA HIS A 541 55.62 -14.08 30.38
C HIS A 541 55.12 -15.46 29.93
N LYS A 542 55.99 -16.17 29.20
CA LYS A 542 55.89 -17.62 29.02
C LYS A 542 56.03 -18.27 30.40
N THR A 543 54.94 -18.76 30.97
CA THR A 543 55.00 -19.71 32.09
C THR A 543 54.51 -21.08 31.63
N ARG A 544 55.41 -22.07 31.77
CA ARG A 544 55.12 -23.51 31.61
C ARG A 544 53.96 -23.91 32.54
N PRO A 545 53.12 -24.89 32.16
CA PRO A 545 52.10 -25.39 33.06
C PRO A 545 52.76 -26.26 34.13
N THR A 546 52.92 -25.73 35.35
CA THR A 546 53.12 -26.53 36.55
C THR A 546 51.83 -27.28 36.88
N SER A 547 51.97 -28.58 37.12
CA SER A 547 50.91 -29.51 37.50
C SER A 547 50.30 -29.15 38.86
N LEU A 548 49.12 -28.53 38.84
CA LEU A 548 48.29 -28.40 40.05
C LEU A 548 47.52 -29.71 40.29
N LYS A 549 48.03 -30.54 41.21
CA LYS A 549 47.23 -31.55 41.91
C LYS A 549 46.09 -30.84 42.65
N ARG A 550 44.83 -31.14 42.28
CA ARG A 550 43.64 -30.76 43.05
C ARG A 550 43.57 -31.64 44.30
N TYR A 551 43.75 -31.04 45.48
CA TYR A 551 43.19 -31.58 46.72
C TYR A 551 41.80 -30.99 46.94
N PRO A 552 40.82 -31.76 47.47
CA PRO A 552 39.52 -31.22 47.79
C PRO A 552 39.63 -30.29 49.00
N ALA A 553 39.05 -29.09 48.91
CA ALA A 553 38.97 -28.16 50.02
C ALA A 553 38.00 -28.71 51.08
N ARG A 554 38.53 -29.11 52.24
CA ARG A 554 37.74 -29.27 53.46
C ARG A 554 37.65 -27.92 54.16
N VAL A 555 36.44 -27.42 54.35
CA VAL A 555 36.18 -26.25 55.19
C VAL A 555 36.14 -26.74 56.63
N ALA A 556 37.05 -26.26 57.47
CA ALA A 556 37.06 -26.51 58.90
C ALA A 556 36.66 -25.23 59.64
N TYR A 557 35.70 -25.33 60.56
CA TYR A 557 35.35 -24.25 61.48
C TYR A 557 36.13 -24.42 62.79
N VAL A 558 36.76 -23.35 63.25
CA VAL A 558 37.44 -23.32 64.55
C VAL A 558 36.43 -22.85 65.59
N VAL A 559 35.97 -23.76 66.45
CA VAL A 559 35.22 -23.40 67.67
C VAL A 559 36.23 -23.35 68.82
N ARG A 560 36.44 -22.16 69.40
CA ARG A 560 37.25 -22.00 70.62
C ARG A 560 36.37 -22.26 71.84
N SER A 561 36.72 -23.29 72.60
CA SER A 561 36.21 -23.54 73.96
C SER A 561 37.17 -22.92 74.99
N PRO A 562 36.70 -22.50 76.19
CA PRO A 562 37.50 -21.72 77.15
C PRO A 562 38.75 -22.41 77.72
N ASN A 563 38.92 -23.72 77.53
CA ASN A 563 39.99 -24.50 78.17
C ASN A 563 41.10 -24.98 77.21
N ASN A 564 41.43 -24.19 76.20
CA ASN A 564 42.70 -24.23 75.45
C ASN A 564 43.22 -25.60 74.95
N SER A 565 42.33 -26.54 74.62
CA SER A 565 42.68 -27.78 73.90
C SER A 565 42.02 -27.78 72.51
N THR A 566 42.82 -27.71 71.45
CA THR A 566 42.37 -27.78 70.05
C THR A 566 42.20 -29.23 69.59
N SER A 567 40.96 -29.65 69.33
CA SER A 567 40.64 -30.93 68.68
C SER A 567 40.04 -30.66 67.30
N LEU A 568 40.61 -31.27 66.25
CA LEU A 568 40.14 -31.13 64.86
C LEU A 568 39.10 -32.22 64.56
N VAL A 569 37.84 -31.87 64.33
CA VAL A 569 36.81 -32.82 63.85
C VAL A 569 36.62 -32.61 62.35
N THR A 570 36.91 -33.64 61.56
CA THR A 570 36.64 -33.68 60.12
C THR A 570 35.39 -34.52 59.83
N LEU A 571 34.44 -33.95 59.08
CA LEU A 571 33.46 -34.71 58.30
C LEU A 571 34.01 -34.99 56.89
#